data_AF-K0DMN0-F1
#
_entry.id   AF-K0DMN0-F1
#
_cell.length_a   1.000
_cell.length_b   1.000
_cell.length_c   1.000
_cell.angle_alpha   90.00
_cell.angle_beta   90.00
_cell.angle_gamma   90.00
#
_symmetry.space_group_name_H-M   'P 1'
#
loop_
_entity.id
_entity.type
_entity.pdbx_description
1 polymer ?
#
loop_
_entity_poly.entity_id
_entity_poly.type
_entity_poly.pdbx_seq_one_letter_code
_entity_poly.pdbx_strand_id
1 'polypeptide(L)'
;MNLLQRNNVRVAGNGPATMIFSHGFGCDQTMWRYVAPTFEGRYRTVLFDLVGSGGSDLASYDYQKYGSLHGYASDVLQIVEAFATGPVIFIGHSVSATIGMLAAIEAPQRFAANVMVGPSPSFINDGDYVGGFSQADIEDLLEIESFLHETGL
;
A
#
# COMPACT_ATOMS: atom_id res chain seq x y z
N MET A 1 -0.27 -16.39 11.69
CA MET A 1 0.59 -15.18 11.75
C MET A 1 -0.27 -14.01 12.21
N ASN A 2 0.22 -13.17 13.12
CA ASN A 2 -0.56 -12.06 13.67
C ASN A 2 -0.51 -10.84 12.72
N LEU A 3 -1.61 -10.55 12.02
CA LEU A 3 -1.68 -9.44 11.07
C LEU A 3 -1.48 -8.07 11.71
N LEU A 4 -1.93 -7.89 12.97
CA LEU A 4 -1.73 -6.63 13.71
C LEU A 4 -0.24 -6.31 13.83
N GLN A 5 0.59 -7.32 14.10
CA GLN A 5 2.04 -7.16 14.21
C GLN A 5 2.68 -7.09 12.83
N ARG A 6 2.35 -8.01 11.93
CA ARG A 6 2.97 -8.11 10.60
C ARG A 6 2.88 -6.79 9.83
N ASN A 7 1.70 -6.17 9.82
CA ASN A 7 1.43 -4.94 9.07
C ASN A 7 1.24 -3.72 9.98
N ASN A 8 1.61 -3.78 11.26
CA ASN A 8 1.41 -2.69 12.23
C ASN A 8 0.00 -2.08 12.16
N VAL A 9 -1.03 -2.93 12.10
CA VAL A 9 -2.39 -2.48 11.80
C VAL A 9 -2.93 -1.65 12.97
N ARG A 10 -3.46 -0.46 12.65
CA ARG A 10 -4.17 0.41 13.59
C ARG A 10 -5.61 0.58 13.13
N VAL A 11 -6.51 0.50 14.10
CA VAL A 11 -7.95 0.58 13.86
C VAL A 11 -8.54 1.66 14.75
N ALA A 12 -9.37 2.51 14.18
CA ALA A 12 -10.15 3.51 14.92
C ALA A 12 -11.55 3.67 14.31
N GLY A 13 -12.44 4.36 15.02
CA GLY A 13 -13.84 4.50 14.63
C GLY A 13 -14.64 3.19 14.67
N ASN A 14 -15.95 3.29 14.48
CA ASN A 14 -16.87 2.14 14.51
C ASN A 14 -18.04 2.29 13.52
N GLY A 15 -17.78 2.95 12.39
CA GLY A 15 -18.79 3.18 11.34
C GLY A 15 -19.19 1.90 10.61
N PRO A 16 -20.33 1.92 9.88
CA PRO A 16 -20.84 0.75 9.16
C PRO A 16 -20.06 0.39 7.89
N ALA A 17 -19.17 1.28 7.44
CA ALA A 17 -18.27 1.08 6.31
C ALA A 17 -16.82 1.35 6.75
N THR A 18 -15.86 0.74 6.05
CA THR A 18 -14.44 0.82 6.40
C THR A 18 -13.64 1.63 5.39
N MET A 19 -12.83 2.57 5.88
CA MET A 19 -11.81 3.27 5.10
C MET A 19 -10.43 2.70 5.42
N ILE A 20 -9.76 2.11 4.44
CA ILE A 20 -8.42 1.54 4.59
C ILE A 20 -7.41 2.47 3.94
N PHE A 21 -6.41 2.94 4.70
CA PHE A 21 -5.38 3.85 4.22
C PHE A 21 -4.05 3.12 4.06
N SER A 22 -3.46 3.23 2.87
CA SER A 22 -2.20 2.57 2.51
C SER A 22 -1.20 3.59 1.96
N HIS A 23 0.02 3.56 2.52
CA HIS A 23 1.09 4.51 2.21
C HIS A 23 1.83 4.15 0.91
N GLY A 24 2.62 5.08 0.38
CA GLY A 24 3.50 4.83 -0.78
C GLY A 24 4.88 4.31 -0.37
N PHE A 25 5.74 4.07 -1.36
CA PHE A 25 7.14 3.70 -1.14
C PHE A 25 7.87 4.75 -0.26
N GLY A 26 8.80 4.29 0.58
CA GLY A 26 9.61 5.14 1.48
C GLY A 26 8.84 5.82 2.62
N CYS A 27 7.55 5.51 2.79
CA CYS A 27 6.70 6.06 3.84
C CYS A 27 6.24 4.98 4.82
N ASP A 28 5.45 5.38 5.80
CA ASP A 28 4.65 4.50 6.65
C ASP A 28 3.25 5.12 6.88
N GLN A 29 2.40 4.44 7.64
CA GLN A 29 1.05 4.88 7.92
C GLN A 29 0.94 6.26 8.59
N THR A 30 2.01 6.79 9.21
CA THR A 30 2.00 8.12 9.83
C THR A 30 1.82 9.25 8.83
N MET A 31 1.99 8.99 7.52
CA MET A 31 1.67 9.96 6.47
C MET A 31 0.18 10.37 6.50
N TRP A 32 -0.69 9.51 7.00
CA TRP A 32 -2.14 9.75 7.06
C TRP A 32 -2.62 10.42 8.35
N ARG A 33 -1.71 10.79 9.28
CA ARG A 33 -2.02 11.30 10.62
C ARG A 33 -2.95 12.51 10.67
N TYR A 34 -2.98 13.33 9.62
CA TYR A 34 -3.86 14.51 9.54
C TYR A 34 -5.14 14.28 8.73
N VAL A 35 -5.25 13.13 8.05
CA VAL A 35 -6.37 12.81 7.16
C VAL A 35 -7.27 11.76 7.79
N ALA A 36 -6.72 10.60 8.16
CA ALA A 36 -7.52 9.48 8.65
C ALA A 36 -8.39 9.81 9.87
N PRO A 37 -7.91 10.55 10.90
CA PRO A 37 -8.74 10.89 12.06
C PRO A 37 -10.01 11.68 11.74
N THR A 38 -10.01 12.43 10.63
CA THR A 38 -11.18 13.23 10.21
C THR A 38 -12.39 12.37 9.78
N PHE A 39 -12.17 11.07 9.57
CA PHE A 39 -13.20 10.11 9.13
C PHE A 39 -13.72 9.20 10.25
N GLU A 40 -13.05 9.13 11.40
CA GLU A 40 -13.34 8.17 12.49
C GLU A 40 -14.73 8.33 13.12
N GLY A 41 -15.33 9.52 13.01
CA GLY A 41 -16.70 9.77 13.48
C GLY A 41 -17.80 9.17 12.58
N ARG A 42 -17.46 8.74 11.35
CA ARG A 42 -18.42 8.21 10.37
C ARG A 42 -18.06 6.83 9.84
N TYR A 43 -16.77 6.52 9.79
CA TYR A 43 -16.23 5.29 9.24
C TYR A 43 -15.40 4.57 10.28
N ARG A 44 -15.28 3.25 10.13
CA ARG A 44 -14.16 2.53 10.71
C ARG A 44 -12.93 2.83 9.87
N THR A 45 -11.85 3.32 10.46
CA THR A 45 -10.58 3.56 9.77
C THR A 45 -9.60 2.45 10.09
N VAL A 46 -8.88 1.98 9.07
CA VAL A 46 -7.82 0.99 9.21
C VAL A 46 -6.58 1.55 8.53
N LEU A 47 -5.50 1.66 9.28
CA LEU A 47 -4.18 2.06 8.81
C LEU A 47 -3.24 0.87 8.97
N PHE A 48 -2.27 0.73 8.07
CA PHE A 48 -1.29 -0.34 8.14
C PHE A 48 -0.02 0.06 7.38
N ASP A 49 1.07 -0.62 7.73
CA ASP A 49 2.33 -0.53 7.01
C ASP A 49 2.47 -1.71 6.04
N LEU A 50 2.92 -1.44 4.83
CA LEU A 50 3.36 -2.44 3.87
C LEU A 50 4.53 -3.22 4.50
N VAL A 51 4.58 -4.54 4.31
CA VAL A 51 5.70 -5.34 4.84
C VAL A 51 6.99 -4.91 4.16
N GLY A 52 8.01 -4.60 4.98
CA GLY A 52 9.25 -3.96 4.55
C GLY A 52 9.27 -2.45 4.75
N SER A 53 8.25 -1.87 5.41
CA SER A 53 8.18 -0.44 5.69
C SER A 53 7.70 -0.15 7.11
N GLY A 54 8.01 1.05 7.63
CA GLY A 54 7.51 1.54 8.90
C GLY A 54 7.73 0.58 10.07
N GLY A 55 6.66 0.34 10.84
CA GLY A 55 6.64 -0.60 11.96
C GLY A 55 6.22 -2.02 11.58
N SER A 56 6.19 -2.37 10.29
CA SER A 56 5.90 -3.75 9.86
C SER A 56 6.95 -4.73 10.40
N ASP A 57 6.58 -5.99 10.51
CA ASP A 57 7.52 -7.04 10.91
C ASP A 57 8.47 -7.37 9.75
N LEU A 58 9.72 -6.91 9.85
CA LEU A 58 10.74 -7.15 8.84
C LEU A 58 11.09 -8.63 8.69
N ALA A 59 10.92 -9.45 9.73
CA ALA A 59 11.15 -10.90 9.63
C ALA A 59 10.09 -11.60 8.77
N SER A 60 8.97 -10.92 8.49
CA SER A 60 7.92 -11.40 7.60
C SER A 60 8.14 -10.99 6.12
N TYR A 61 9.26 -10.34 5.79
CA TYR A 61 9.58 -9.99 4.41
C TYR A 61 10.03 -11.22 3.62
N ASP A 62 9.25 -11.59 2.60
CA ASP A 62 9.53 -12.69 1.68
C ASP A 62 9.78 -12.12 0.29
N TYR A 63 11.00 -12.28 -0.22
CA TYR A 63 11.42 -11.75 -1.52
C TYR A 63 10.61 -12.31 -2.70
N GLN A 64 10.15 -13.56 -2.62
CA GLN A 64 9.33 -14.16 -3.68
C GLN A 64 7.93 -13.57 -3.66
N LYS A 65 7.33 -13.43 -2.47
CA LYS A 65 6.00 -12.84 -2.31
C LYS A 65 5.98 -11.37 -2.73
N TYR A 66 6.91 -10.56 -2.21
CA TYR A 66 6.94 -9.11 -2.43
C TYR A 66 7.70 -8.70 -3.70
N GLY A 67 8.22 -9.66 -4.47
CA GLY A 67 8.74 -9.42 -5.82
C GLY A 67 7.67 -9.03 -6.84
N SER A 68 6.40 -9.01 -6.46
CA SER A 68 5.27 -8.52 -7.26
C SER A 68 4.27 -7.78 -6.39
N LEU A 69 3.59 -6.78 -6.96
CA LEU A 69 2.52 -6.03 -6.27
C LEU A 69 1.34 -6.92 -5.85
N HIS A 70 1.20 -8.12 -6.44
CA HIS A 70 0.20 -9.10 -6.02
C HIS A 70 0.43 -9.62 -4.60
N GLY A 71 1.68 -9.71 -4.14
CA GLY A 71 1.99 -10.09 -2.76
C GLY A 71 1.44 -9.10 -1.74
N TYR A 72 1.57 -7.80 -2.04
CA TYR A 72 1.00 -6.73 -1.25
C TYR A 72 -0.53 -6.67 -1.34
N ALA A 73 -1.10 -6.92 -2.53
CA ALA A 73 -2.55 -6.98 -2.71
C ALA A 73 -3.18 -8.13 -1.90
N SER A 74 -2.50 -9.27 -1.83
CA SER A 74 -2.88 -10.39 -0.96
C SER A 74 -2.92 -9.98 0.52
N ASP A 75 -1.99 -9.14 0.96
CA ASP A 75 -2.00 -8.62 2.33
C ASP A 75 -3.15 -7.66 2.58
N VAL A 76 -3.46 -6.79 1.62
CA VAL A 76 -4.65 -5.92 1.68
C VAL A 76 -5.91 -6.77 1.85
N LEU A 77 -6.07 -7.86 1.09
CA LEU A 77 -7.23 -8.74 1.22
C LEU A 77 -7.30 -9.43 2.59
N GLN A 78 -6.17 -9.86 3.14
CA GLN A 78 -6.11 -10.40 4.51
C GLN A 78 -6.50 -9.36 5.56
N ILE A 79 -6.09 -8.10 5.38
CA ILE A 79 -6.45 -6.98 6.27
C ILE A 79 -7.94 -6.64 6.14
N VAL A 80 -8.47 -6.61 4.91
CA VAL A 80 -9.90 -6.43 4.64
C VAL A 80 -10.71 -7.52 5.34
N GLU A 81 -10.27 -8.78 5.24
CA GLU A 81 -10.96 -9.89 5.88
C GLU A 81 -10.94 -9.80 7.41
N ALA A 82 -9.79 -9.47 7.98
CA ALA A 82 -9.63 -9.46 9.43
C ALA A 82 -10.21 -8.23 10.11
N PHE A 83 -10.21 -7.07 9.45
CA PHE A 83 -10.45 -5.78 10.12
C PHE A 83 -11.57 -4.95 9.52
N ALA A 84 -12.08 -5.22 8.32
CA ALA A 84 -13.14 -4.40 7.75
C ALA A 84 -14.53 -4.79 8.27
N THR A 85 -15.35 -3.76 8.50
CA THR A 85 -16.80 -3.85 8.67
C THR A 85 -17.50 -3.25 7.45
N GLY A 86 -18.44 -4.00 6.88
CA GLY A 86 -19.22 -3.57 5.71
C GLY A 86 -18.37 -3.31 4.46
N PRO A 87 -18.82 -2.44 3.54
CA PRO A 87 -18.09 -2.14 2.32
C PRO A 87 -16.79 -1.38 2.59
N VAL A 88 -15.76 -1.66 1.79
CA VAL A 88 -14.44 -1.04 1.90
C VAL A 88 -14.27 0.11 0.92
N ILE A 89 -13.77 1.22 1.40
CA ILE A 89 -13.20 2.32 0.62
C ILE A 89 -11.69 2.25 0.82
N PHE A 90 -10.94 1.94 -0.23
CA PHE A 90 -9.49 1.84 -0.14
C PHE A 90 -8.85 3.15 -0.61
N ILE A 91 -7.93 3.69 0.18
CA ILE A 91 -7.22 4.94 -0.05
C ILE A 91 -5.74 4.61 -0.21
N GLY A 92 -5.27 4.62 -1.46
CA GLY A 92 -3.90 4.24 -1.81
C GLY A 92 -3.10 5.43 -2.34
N HIS A 93 -1.93 5.68 -1.74
CA HIS A 93 -0.97 6.65 -2.25
C HIS A 93 0.08 5.98 -3.15
N SER A 94 0.37 6.58 -4.31
CA SER A 94 1.43 6.12 -5.22
C SER A 94 1.29 4.63 -5.58
N VAL A 95 2.30 3.80 -5.33
CA VAL A 95 2.30 2.35 -5.56
C VAL A 95 1.07 1.65 -4.96
N SER A 96 0.58 2.14 -3.82
CA SER A 96 -0.58 1.55 -3.15
C SER A 96 -1.89 1.78 -3.88
N ALA A 97 -1.97 2.77 -4.79
CA ALA A 97 -3.11 2.88 -5.70
C ALA A 97 -3.22 1.63 -6.59
N THR A 98 -2.10 1.17 -7.14
CA THR A 98 -2.04 -0.06 -7.95
C THR A 98 -2.30 -1.31 -7.11
N ILE A 99 -1.75 -1.37 -5.89
CA ILE A 99 -2.02 -2.48 -4.96
C ILE A 99 -3.52 -2.59 -4.63
N GLY A 100 -4.17 -1.47 -4.32
CA GLY A 100 -5.62 -1.41 -4.06
C GLY A 100 -6.45 -1.82 -5.26
N MET A 101 -6.05 -1.39 -6.47
CA MET A 101 -6.68 -1.81 -7.72
C MET A 101 -6.59 -3.33 -7.92
N LEU A 102 -5.40 -3.92 -7.73
CA LEU A 102 -5.21 -5.37 -7.84
C LEU A 102 -6.08 -6.14 -6.83
N ALA A 103 -6.13 -5.68 -5.58
CA ALA A 103 -7.00 -6.28 -4.55
C ALA A 103 -8.49 -6.18 -4.92
N ALA A 104 -8.92 -5.05 -5.49
CA ALA A 104 -10.29 -4.85 -5.92
C ALA A 104 -10.66 -5.67 -7.17
N ILE A 105 -9.71 -5.97 -8.06
CA ILE A 105 -9.92 -6.90 -9.18
C ILE A 105 -10.15 -8.33 -8.66
N GLU A 106 -9.37 -8.74 -7.65
CA GLU A 106 -9.46 -10.09 -7.06
C GLU A 106 -10.75 -10.29 -6.24
N ALA A 107 -11.21 -9.26 -5.52
CA ALA A 107 -12.39 -9.34 -4.65
C ALA A 107 -13.34 -8.13 -4.81
N PRO A 108 -13.92 -7.90 -6.00
CA PRO A 108 -14.66 -6.67 -6.32
C PRO A 108 -15.86 -6.43 -5.40
N GLN A 109 -16.50 -7.48 -4.91
CA GLN A 109 -17.62 -7.42 -3.96
C GLN A 109 -17.25 -6.81 -2.60
N ARG A 110 -15.95 -6.73 -2.25
CA ARG A 110 -15.48 -6.17 -0.98
C ARG A 110 -15.29 -4.66 -1.03
N PHE A 111 -15.00 -4.11 -2.22
CA PHE A 111 -14.62 -2.72 -2.39
C PHE A 111 -15.75 -1.91 -3.01
N ALA A 112 -16.22 -0.89 -2.28
CA ALA A 112 -17.15 0.10 -2.79
C ALA A 112 -16.44 1.19 -3.61
N ALA A 113 -15.18 1.50 -3.29
CA ALA A 113 -14.40 2.50 -4.01
C ALA A 113 -12.88 2.33 -3.82
N ASN A 114 -12.13 2.78 -4.82
CA ASN A 114 -10.68 3.01 -4.76
C ASN A 114 -10.40 4.51 -4.94
N VAL A 115 -9.83 5.14 -3.92
CA VAL A 115 -9.35 6.52 -3.94
C VAL A 115 -7.84 6.49 -4.14
N MET A 116 -7.37 7.05 -5.25
CA MET A 116 -5.98 6.99 -5.66
C MET A 116 -5.33 8.36 -5.53
N VAL A 117 -4.28 8.47 -4.71
CA VAL A 117 -3.54 9.73 -4.51
C VAL A 117 -2.18 9.60 -5.20
N GLY A 118 -2.03 10.30 -6.32
CA GLY A 118 -0.84 10.22 -7.18
C GLY A 118 -0.60 8.82 -7.78
N PRO A 119 -1.61 8.18 -8.44
CA PRO A 119 -1.40 6.87 -9.06
C PRO A 119 -0.45 6.95 -10.25
N SER A 120 0.24 5.85 -10.51
CA SER A 120 0.94 5.60 -11.78
C SER A 120 0.78 4.13 -12.17
N PRO A 121 0.26 3.82 -13.37
CA PRO A 121 0.15 2.43 -13.84
C PRO A 121 1.49 1.87 -14.31
N SER A 122 2.42 2.73 -14.74
CA SER A 122 3.82 2.39 -15.02
C SER A 122 4.66 3.65 -14.90
N PHE A 123 5.82 3.55 -14.25
CA PHE A 123 6.83 4.61 -14.24
C PHE A 123 7.72 4.58 -15.49
N ILE A 124 7.78 3.43 -16.17
CA ILE A 124 8.59 3.23 -17.37
C ILE A 124 7.76 3.59 -18.59
N ASN A 125 8.35 4.39 -19.48
CA ASN A 125 7.81 4.68 -20.80
C ASN A 125 7.71 3.39 -21.63
N ASP A 126 6.56 3.16 -22.26
CA ASP A 126 6.31 1.97 -23.09
C ASP A 126 5.50 2.33 -24.34
N GLY A 127 6.16 2.34 -25.51
CA GLY A 127 5.59 2.81 -26.76
C GLY A 127 5.09 4.26 -26.64
N ASP A 128 3.79 4.45 -26.85
CA ASP A 128 3.14 5.77 -26.77
C ASP A 128 2.80 6.18 -25.32
N TYR A 129 2.98 5.28 -24.35
CA TYR A 129 2.77 5.58 -22.93
C TYR A 129 4.00 6.24 -22.32
N VAL A 130 3.82 7.44 -21.75
CA VAL A 130 4.88 8.20 -21.08
C VAL A 130 4.68 8.10 -19.56
N GLY A 131 5.43 7.21 -18.91
CA GLY A 131 5.44 6.96 -17.47
C GLY A 131 6.32 7.91 -16.66
N GLY A 132 7.22 8.63 -17.33
CA GLY A 132 8.09 9.65 -16.73
C GLY A 132 9.57 9.24 -16.66
N PHE A 133 9.87 7.95 -16.73
CA PHE A 133 11.23 7.42 -16.78
C PHE A 133 11.42 6.54 -18.01
N SER A 134 12.59 6.59 -18.63
CA SER A 134 13.05 5.52 -19.51
C SER A 134 13.50 4.31 -18.68
N GLN A 135 13.63 3.15 -19.32
CA GLN A 135 14.19 1.96 -18.68
C GLN A 135 15.59 2.22 -18.10
N ALA A 136 16.43 2.95 -18.86
CA ALA A 136 17.77 3.31 -18.43
C ALA A 136 17.76 4.21 -17.18
N ASP A 137 16.83 5.18 -17.09
CA ASP A 137 16.72 6.04 -15.91
C ASP A 137 16.40 5.23 -14.63
N ILE A 138 15.61 4.16 -14.75
CA ILE A 138 15.29 3.27 -13.62
C ILE A 138 16.49 2.40 -13.25
N GLU A 139 17.20 1.86 -14.24
CA GLU A 139 18.41 1.05 -14.01
C GLU A 139 19.49 1.87 -13.29
N ASP A 140 19.75 3.09 -13.75
CA ASP A 140 20.69 4.02 -13.11
C ASP A 140 20.27 4.35 -11.66
N LEU A 141 18.98 4.56 -11.42
CA LEU A 141 18.46 4.82 -10.07
C LEU A 141 18.70 3.64 -9.13
N LEU A 142 18.44 2.41 -9.60
CA LEU A 142 18.62 1.19 -8.81
C LEU A 142 20.11 0.89 -8.54
N GLU A 143 21.01 1.19 -9.48
CA GLU A 143 22.45 1.11 -9.25
C GLU A 143 22.92 2.08 -8.17
N ILE A 144 22.40 3.32 -8.18
CA ILE A 144 22.71 4.32 -7.14
C ILE A 144 22.21 3.83 -5.77
N GLU A 145 20.98 3.33 -5.66
CA GLU A 145 20.44 2.80 -4.41
C GLU A 145 21.26 1.61 -3.88
N SER A 146 21.68 0.71 -4.78
CA SER A 146 22.53 -0.44 -4.45
C SER A 146 23.89 0.01 -3.92
N PHE A 147 24.52 0.99 -4.59
CA PHE A 147 25.77 1.58 -4.17
C PHE A 147 25.67 2.26 -2.80
N LEU A 148 24.61 3.04 -2.54
CA LEU A 148 24.38 3.69 -1.24
C LEU A 148 24.20 2.66 -0.12
N HIS A 149 23.44 1.59 -0.38
CA HIS A 149 23.26 0.50 0.57
C HIS A 149 24.57 -0.25 0.88
N GLU A 150 25.39 -0.53 -0.12
CA GLU A 150 26.69 -1.19 0.07
C GLU A 150 27.73 -0.31 0.78
N THR A 151 27.69 1.00 0.54
CA THR A 151 28.66 1.95 1.10
C THR A 151 28.24 2.56 2.43
N GLY A 152 26.98 2.38 2.84
CA GLY A 152 26.44 2.91 4.09
C GLY A 152 26.38 4.44 4.13
N LEU A 153 26.29 5.08 2.96
CA LEU A 153 26.15 6.53 2.79
C LEU A 153 24.68 6.98 2.81
#